data_AF-A0A517P6S6-F1
#
_entry.id   AF-A0A517P6S6-F1
#
_cell.length_a   1.000
_cell.length_b   1.000
_cell.length_c   1.000
_cell.angle_alpha   90.00
_cell.angle_beta   90.00
_cell.angle_gamma   90.00
#
_symmetry.space_group_name_H-M   'P 1'
#
loop_
_entity.id
_entity.type
_entity.pdbx_description
1 polymer ?
#
loop_
_entity_poly.entity_id
_entity_poly.type
_entity_poly.pdbx_seq_one_letter_code
_entity_poly.pdbx_strand_id
1 'polypeptide(L)'
;MLDLRKHRVDYGEQLVPPDGYALARAVAATYSLDLDTLLSVPVALFFAQTLEGTGGGERVQLLDAIRRSAGVLRVYHQRGRVKVPPRQNRLYGLLEDCVVGVPTAGPFASFHPKVWVLQFEGEGGPTRYRLLVLSRNLTAERSWDLAATLEGEVGEKPEKWNAPLVDFVRYLAGRKTFEGADAFLDDLARVRFAPPKGFHAVRFHPIGIGGSSRNPVGRQRGERVLCISPFVHEHALDGLRRNVTGDRRLFGRTEELRRLPAAALAGLQAYALSDLVVEGESRDDAEDGGGEAARQELHAKLFVYHTHGRASRWFLGSANATKAALEKNVEFLLELRGSGEAVGIDRLLDEMLGPDRAGGAFEEFAPPEEPAAAEGDAAAERAVRRLEFDLLESLEVARAAVVRSANGANYDLELTLIGADRLPLDGMDVSVGAFNSGLKRRPLGREPRVDLRFENVTEGHLSRFLEFEIARDGEPLRSFLKKIDVTGLPEGRVGVIVRGVVGDAGGFLEYLRFLLAEEFEKPPADDRRRDGSTAGDADGSPRDRQAPILERLLVTASRRPGRLKEIDAVIKELCDADDGAPGEGPGGPVVPETFLAFWRSFRAALPDGGAAPEDAP
;
A
#
# COMPACT_ATOMS: atom_id res chain seq x y z
N MET A 1 3.15 25.39 6.43
CA MET A 1 3.82 24.17 5.92
C MET A 1 2.88 22.98 6.07
N LEU A 2 2.07 22.97 7.14
CA LEU A 2 0.93 22.09 7.32
C LEU A 2 -0.35 22.96 7.32
N ASP A 3 -0.55 23.76 6.26
CA ASP A 3 -1.81 24.53 6.14
C ASP A 3 -2.93 23.54 5.81
N LEU A 4 -3.66 23.16 6.84
CA LEU A 4 -4.67 22.10 6.83
C LEU A 4 -5.79 22.34 5.81
N ARG A 5 -6.01 23.60 5.40
CA ARG A 5 -7.02 23.97 4.41
C ARG A 5 -6.50 23.97 2.97
N LYS A 6 -5.18 23.98 2.78
CA LYS A 6 -4.54 24.11 1.45
C LYS A 6 -3.71 22.90 1.05
N HIS A 7 -3.24 22.12 2.01
CA HIS A 7 -2.30 21.01 1.78
C HIS A 7 -3.01 19.66 1.97
N ARG A 8 -4.04 19.39 1.17
CA ARG A 8 -4.61 18.04 1.03
C ARG A 8 -3.71 17.26 0.08
N VAL A 9 -3.17 16.14 0.55
CA VAL A 9 -2.28 15.28 -0.25
C VAL A 9 -3.09 14.08 -0.73
N ASP A 10 -3.22 13.91 -2.05
CA ASP A 10 -3.69 12.66 -2.62
C ASP A 10 -2.51 11.66 -2.66
N TYR A 11 -2.68 10.52 -1.99
CA TYR A 11 -1.65 9.49 -1.98
C TYR A 11 -1.41 8.85 -3.34
N GLY A 12 -2.43 8.76 -4.19
CA GLY A 12 -2.28 8.31 -5.57
C GLY A 12 -1.30 9.23 -6.32
N GLU A 13 -1.48 10.55 -6.22
CA GLU A 13 -0.60 11.53 -6.87
C GLU A 13 0.87 11.40 -6.42
N GLN A 14 1.10 11.11 -5.13
CA GLN A 14 2.46 10.92 -4.59
C GLN A 14 3.18 9.66 -5.13
N LEU A 15 2.42 8.72 -5.69
CA LEU A 15 2.97 7.49 -6.29
C LEU A 15 3.28 7.66 -7.78
N VAL A 16 2.76 8.70 -8.43
CA VAL A 16 2.91 8.91 -9.87
C VAL A 16 4.37 9.16 -10.24
N PRO A 17 4.94 8.42 -11.21
CA PRO A 17 6.30 8.68 -11.68
C PRO A 17 6.50 10.13 -12.13
N PRO A 18 7.69 10.73 -11.91
CA PRO A 18 8.03 12.03 -12.48
C PRO A 18 7.97 12.02 -14.01
N ASP A 19 7.77 13.20 -14.62
CA ASP A 19 7.76 13.34 -16.08
C ASP A 19 9.05 12.79 -16.71
N GLY A 20 8.87 11.89 -17.68
CA GLY A 20 9.98 11.25 -18.40
C GLY A 20 10.61 10.06 -17.68
N TYR A 21 10.03 9.63 -16.56
CA TYR A 21 10.45 8.46 -15.80
C TYR A 21 9.33 7.41 -15.73
N ALA A 22 9.73 6.15 -15.64
CA ALA A 22 8.85 5.01 -15.37
C ALA A 22 9.23 4.36 -14.04
N LEU A 23 8.28 3.68 -13.41
CA LEU A 23 8.53 2.90 -12.21
C LEU A 23 9.39 1.67 -12.55
N ALA A 24 10.55 1.55 -11.92
CA ALA A 24 11.38 0.34 -11.98
C ALA A 24 11.10 -0.60 -10.80
N ARG A 25 10.93 -0.04 -9.59
CA ARG A 25 10.72 -0.83 -8.37
C ARG A 25 9.99 -0.03 -7.29
N ALA A 26 9.08 -0.68 -6.58
CA ALA A 26 8.39 -0.12 -5.42
C ALA A 26 8.47 -1.07 -4.23
N VAL A 27 8.98 -0.57 -3.10
CA VAL A 27 8.99 -1.28 -1.81
C VAL A 27 8.14 -0.48 -0.83
N ALA A 28 7.07 -1.09 -0.33
CA ALA A 28 6.15 -0.47 0.61
C ALA A 28 6.08 -1.25 1.93
N ALA A 29 5.87 -0.56 3.03
CA ALA A 29 5.60 -1.15 4.33
C ALA A 29 4.36 -0.50 4.95
N THR A 30 3.46 -1.29 5.53
CA THR A 30 2.23 -0.83 6.20
C THR A 30 1.92 -1.71 7.41
N TYR A 31 1.12 -1.23 8.38
CA TYR A 31 0.63 -2.11 9.45
C TYR A 31 -0.47 -3.03 8.95
N SER A 32 -1.56 -2.42 8.51
CA SER A 32 -2.72 -3.10 7.94
C SER A 32 -2.78 -2.89 6.44
N LEU A 33 -3.36 -3.87 5.76
CA LEU A 33 -3.56 -3.86 4.32
C LEU A 33 -5.02 -4.09 3.99
N ASP A 34 -5.56 -3.23 3.14
CA ASP A 34 -6.88 -3.36 2.54
C ASP A 34 -6.68 -3.68 1.04
N LEU A 35 -7.21 -4.82 0.59
CA LEU A 35 -6.96 -5.32 -0.77
C LEU A 35 -7.67 -4.47 -1.84
N ASP A 36 -8.82 -3.88 -1.52
CA ASP A 36 -9.51 -2.94 -2.41
C ASP A 36 -8.66 -1.69 -2.62
N THR A 37 -8.08 -1.16 -1.54
CA THR A 37 -7.16 -0.02 -1.62
C THR A 37 -5.88 -0.37 -2.38
N LEU A 38 -5.37 -1.60 -2.23
CA LEU A 38 -4.19 -2.05 -2.97
C LEU A 38 -4.47 -2.20 -4.47
N LEU A 39 -5.70 -2.50 -4.90
CA LEU A 39 -6.06 -2.58 -6.32
C LEU A 39 -5.98 -1.23 -7.04
N SER A 40 -6.11 -0.09 -6.33
CA SER A 40 -6.00 1.24 -6.95
C SER A 40 -4.55 1.73 -7.11
N VAL A 41 -3.63 1.25 -6.27
CA VAL A 41 -2.20 1.62 -6.31
C VAL A 41 -1.55 1.39 -7.69
N PRO A 42 -1.73 0.23 -8.35
CA PRO A 42 -1.19 0.00 -9.69
C PRO A 42 -1.59 1.07 -10.72
N VAL A 43 -2.83 1.56 -10.65
CA VAL A 43 -3.30 2.62 -11.57
C VAL A 43 -2.50 3.90 -11.37
N ALA A 44 -2.26 4.29 -10.11
CA ALA A 44 -1.46 5.48 -9.82
C ALA A 44 0.01 5.32 -10.28
N LEU A 45 0.58 4.13 -10.08
CA LEU A 45 1.98 3.84 -10.42
C LEU A 45 2.25 3.82 -11.93
N PHE A 46 1.27 3.42 -12.74
CA PHE A 46 1.45 3.22 -14.18
C PHE A 46 0.68 4.19 -15.08
N PHE A 47 -0.45 4.75 -14.61
CA PHE A 47 -1.47 5.31 -15.52
C PHE A 47 -2.05 6.68 -15.14
N ALA A 48 -1.58 7.33 -14.07
CA ALA A 48 -2.13 8.62 -13.65
C ALA A 48 -1.95 9.77 -14.66
N GLN A 49 -1.11 9.62 -15.69
CA GLN A 49 -0.95 10.60 -16.78
C GLN A 49 -1.80 10.31 -18.03
N THR A 50 -2.59 9.22 -18.05
CA THR A 50 -3.25 8.71 -19.27
C THR A 50 -4.76 8.49 -19.15
N LEU A 51 -5.38 8.91 -18.03
CA LEU A 51 -6.82 8.73 -17.77
C LEU A 51 -7.68 9.82 -18.40
N GLU A 52 -7.57 10.03 -19.71
CA GLU A 52 -8.56 10.77 -20.49
C GLU A 52 -9.29 9.81 -21.45
N GLY A 53 -10.40 9.21 -20.99
CA GLY A 53 -11.31 8.47 -21.86
C GLY A 53 -12.41 7.72 -21.13
N THR A 54 -13.65 8.14 -21.30
CA THR A 54 -14.84 7.44 -20.81
C THR A 54 -15.18 6.25 -21.70
N GLY A 55 -14.81 5.04 -21.30
CA GLY A 55 -15.13 3.80 -22.04
C GLY A 55 -14.48 2.54 -21.48
N GLY A 56 -14.94 1.36 -21.93
CA GLY A 56 -14.56 0.03 -21.43
C GLY A 56 -13.06 -0.30 -21.32
N GLY A 57 -12.20 0.51 -21.96
CA GLY A 57 -10.75 0.47 -21.84
C GLY A 57 -10.25 0.55 -20.40
N GLU A 58 -10.88 1.35 -19.51
CA GLU A 58 -10.45 1.53 -18.10
C GLU A 58 -10.23 0.22 -17.34
N ARG A 59 -11.11 -0.77 -17.53
CA ARG A 59 -11.03 -2.09 -16.88
C ARG A 59 -9.79 -2.88 -17.32
N VAL A 60 -9.44 -2.70 -18.57
CA VAL A 60 -8.32 -3.39 -19.20
C VAL A 60 -6.99 -2.72 -18.82
N GLN A 61 -6.96 -1.39 -18.71
CA GLN A 61 -5.79 -0.67 -18.18
C GLN A 61 -5.51 -1.08 -16.74
N LEU A 62 -6.56 -1.10 -15.91
CA LEU A 62 -6.48 -1.56 -14.51
C LEU A 62 -5.90 -2.98 -14.42
N LEU A 63 -6.40 -3.90 -15.25
CA LEU A 63 -5.93 -5.28 -15.27
C LEU A 63 -4.44 -5.40 -15.61
N ASP A 64 -4.00 -4.66 -16.63
CA ASP A 64 -2.59 -4.66 -17.04
C ASP A 64 -1.69 -4.06 -15.95
N ALA A 65 -2.13 -2.97 -15.32
CA ALA A 65 -1.45 -2.34 -14.17
C ALA A 65 -1.25 -3.34 -13.02
N ILE A 66 -2.32 -4.03 -12.64
CA ILE A 66 -2.30 -5.00 -11.55
C ILE A 66 -1.36 -6.15 -11.89
N ARG A 67 -1.39 -6.65 -13.14
CA ARG A 67 -0.49 -7.73 -13.56
C ARG A 67 0.98 -7.31 -13.51
N ARG A 68 1.32 -6.13 -14.05
CA ARG A 68 2.70 -5.59 -14.01
C ARG A 68 3.19 -5.37 -12.57
N SER A 69 2.28 -4.99 -11.67
CA SER A 69 2.59 -4.73 -10.26
C SER A 69 3.20 -5.94 -9.54
N ALA A 70 2.81 -7.17 -9.87
CA ALA A 70 3.39 -8.38 -9.25
C ALA A 70 4.90 -8.49 -9.45
N GLY A 71 5.41 -7.95 -10.56
CA GLY A 71 6.83 -7.93 -10.90
C GLY A 71 7.62 -6.81 -10.22
N VAL A 72 7.01 -5.64 -9.95
CA VAL A 72 7.74 -4.43 -9.51
C VAL A 72 7.38 -3.94 -8.10
N LEU A 73 6.24 -4.33 -7.55
CA LEU A 73 5.73 -3.87 -6.27
C LEU A 73 5.87 -4.96 -5.21
N ARG A 74 6.47 -4.62 -4.06
CA ARG A 74 6.47 -5.45 -2.86
C ARG A 74 5.93 -4.69 -1.67
N VAL A 75 4.83 -5.18 -1.08
CA VAL A 75 4.16 -4.59 0.08
C VAL A 75 4.33 -5.50 1.29
N TYR A 76 5.08 -5.03 2.28
CA TYR A 76 5.27 -5.69 3.56
C TYR A 76 4.22 -5.19 4.54
N HIS A 77 3.45 -6.11 5.12
CA HIS A 77 2.41 -5.78 6.09
C HIS A 77 2.58 -6.62 7.36
N GLN A 78 1.95 -6.24 8.47
CA GLN A 78 1.94 -7.13 9.62
C GLN A 78 1.14 -8.41 9.27
N ARG A 79 1.72 -9.57 9.52
CA ARG A 79 1.03 -10.85 9.31
C ARG A 79 -0.27 -10.89 10.14
N GLY A 80 -1.37 -11.31 9.51
CA GLY A 80 -2.72 -11.28 10.10
C GLY A 80 -3.41 -9.91 10.10
N ARG A 81 -2.83 -8.88 9.47
CA ARG A 81 -3.45 -7.56 9.32
C ARG A 81 -3.90 -7.24 7.90
N VAL A 82 -4.20 -8.27 7.10
CA VAL A 82 -4.96 -8.09 5.86
C VAL A 82 -6.43 -8.14 6.22
N LYS A 83 -7.15 -7.05 5.96
CA LYS A 83 -8.58 -6.94 6.19
C LYS A 83 -9.31 -7.88 5.23
N VAL A 84 -10.29 -8.62 5.74
CA VAL A 84 -11.20 -9.39 4.89
C VAL A 84 -12.10 -8.41 4.14
N PRO A 85 -12.05 -8.37 2.80
CA PRO A 85 -12.96 -7.53 2.03
C PRO A 85 -14.41 -8.03 2.15
N PRO A 86 -15.40 -7.11 2.17
CA PRO A 86 -16.81 -7.49 2.31
C PRO A 86 -17.38 -8.17 1.06
N ARG A 87 -16.71 -8.00 -0.09
CA ARG A 87 -17.12 -8.56 -1.38
C ARG A 87 -15.99 -9.39 -1.98
N GLN A 88 -16.38 -10.44 -2.69
CA GLN A 88 -15.45 -11.27 -3.46
C GLN A 88 -14.97 -10.50 -4.68
N ASN A 89 -13.69 -10.65 -5.00
CA ASN A 89 -13.08 -10.10 -6.19
C ASN A 89 -11.93 -11.01 -6.62
N ARG A 90 -12.06 -11.65 -7.78
CA ARG A 90 -11.01 -12.49 -8.37
C ARG A 90 -9.68 -11.76 -8.60
N LEU A 91 -9.69 -10.42 -8.75
CA LEU A 91 -8.48 -9.63 -8.95
C LEU A 91 -7.52 -9.68 -7.74
N TYR A 92 -8.01 -10.02 -6.54
CA TYR A 92 -7.14 -10.22 -5.39
C TYR A 92 -6.08 -11.30 -5.62
N GLY A 93 -6.41 -12.31 -6.45
CA GLY A 93 -5.47 -13.37 -6.84
C GLY A 93 -4.21 -12.83 -7.53
N LEU A 94 -4.30 -11.69 -8.22
CA LEU A 94 -3.19 -11.03 -8.91
C LEU A 94 -2.27 -10.27 -7.95
N LEU A 95 -2.79 -9.83 -6.80
CA LEU A 95 -2.03 -9.09 -5.79
C LEU A 95 -1.28 -9.99 -4.80
N GLU A 96 -1.57 -11.29 -4.80
CA GLU A 96 -1.02 -12.23 -3.84
C GLU A 96 0.51 -12.16 -3.79
N ASP A 97 1.19 -12.05 -4.93
CA ASP A 97 2.65 -12.05 -4.97
C ASP A 97 3.29 -10.72 -4.58
N CYS A 98 2.53 -9.63 -4.63
CA CYS A 98 2.96 -8.32 -4.14
C CYS A 98 3.09 -8.31 -2.60
N VAL A 99 2.25 -9.09 -1.90
CA VAL A 99 2.05 -8.92 -0.46
C VAL A 99 2.80 -9.95 0.39
N VAL A 100 3.45 -9.43 1.44
CA VAL A 100 4.35 -10.19 2.32
C VAL A 100 4.01 -9.91 3.78
N GLY A 101 3.59 -10.94 4.52
CA GLY A 101 3.31 -10.84 5.95
C GLY A 101 4.58 -10.90 6.80
N VAL A 102 4.81 -9.88 7.63
CA VAL A 102 5.92 -9.78 8.58
C VAL A 102 5.43 -10.23 9.96
N PRO A 103 6.06 -11.25 10.59
CA PRO A 103 5.70 -11.68 11.94
C PRO A 103 6.12 -10.64 12.98
N THR A 104 5.49 -10.68 14.16
CA THR A 104 5.85 -9.82 15.29
C THR A 104 6.59 -10.60 16.37
N ALA A 105 7.33 -9.91 17.23
CA ALA A 105 8.06 -10.55 18.34
C ALA A 105 7.14 -11.08 19.46
N GLY A 106 5.85 -10.78 19.41
CA GLY A 106 4.86 -11.16 20.42
C GLY A 106 3.50 -10.53 20.14
N PRO A 107 2.44 -10.96 20.85
CA PRO A 107 1.08 -10.53 20.57
C PRO A 107 0.86 -9.03 20.80
N PHE A 108 1.62 -8.43 21.70
CA PHE A 108 1.51 -7.00 22.05
C PHE A 108 2.62 -6.14 21.43
N ALA A 109 3.37 -6.69 20.47
CA ALA A 109 4.24 -5.93 19.59
C ALA A 109 3.55 -5.81 18.22
N SER A 110 3.81 -4.71 17.51
CA SER A 110 3.29 -4.49 16.17
C SER A 110 4.41 -4.22 15.17
N PHE A 111 4.25 -4.71 13.94
CA PHE A 111 4.98 -4.22 12.77
C PHE A 111 4.17 -3.09 12.17
N HIS A 112 4.60 -1.85 12.41
CA HIS A 112 3.76 -0.68 12.17
C HIS A 112 4.36 0.44 11.28
N PRO A 113 5.46 0.25 10.51
CA PRO A 113 5.94 1.30 9.60
C PRO A 113 4.93 1.59 8.48
N LYS A 114 4.96 2.82 7.95
CA LYS A 114 4.15 3.27 6.80
C LYS A 114 5.05 4.04 5.82
N VAL A 115 5.78 3.29 5.00
CA VAL A 115 6.89 3.82 4.21
C VAL A 115 6.79 3.29 2.79
N TRP A 116 7.06 4.14 1.79
CA TRP A 116 7.27 3.73 0.40
C TRP A 116 8.64 4.17 -0.07
N VAL A 117 9.36 3.28 -0.73
CA VAL A 117 10.61 3.57 -1.44
C VAL A 117 10.40 3.19 -2.91
N LEU A 118 10.35 4.21 -3.76
CA LEU A 118 10.11 4.08 -5.19
C LEU A 118 11.40 4.38 -5.94
N GLN A 119 11.78 3.52 -6.87
CA GLN A 119 12.87 3.73 -7.82
C GLN A 119 12.26 3.97 -9.20
N PHE A 120 12.73 5.03 -9.84
CA PHE A 120 12.29 5.44 -11.17
C PHE A 120 13.48 5.51 -12.12
N GLU A 121 13.26 5.09 -13.35
CA GLU A 121 14.24 5.10 -14.44
C GLU A 121 13.68 5.90 -15.62
N GLY A 122 14.51 6.71 -16.26
CA GLY A 122 14.14 7.52 -17.42
C GLY A 122 15.17 7.38 -18.53
N GLU A 123 14.75 7.59 -19.78
CA GLU A 123 15.68 7.49 -20.93
C GLU A 123 16.74 8.61 -20.85
N GLY A 124 18.01 8.22 -20.69
CA GLY A 124 19.15 9.15 -20.68
C GLY A 124 19.34 10.01 -19.43
N GLY A 125 18.57 9.76 -18.36
CA GLY A 125 18.65 10.49 -17.07
C GLY A 125 19.22 9.63 -15.92
N PRO A 126 19.61 10.25 -14.78
CA PRO A 126 20.03 9.51 -13.60
C PRO A 126 18.85 8.79 -12.94
N THR A 127 19.09 7.60 -12.38
CA THR A 127 18.09 6.90 -11.56
C THR A 127 17.61 7.78 -10.40
N ARG A 128 16.29 7.83 -10.20
CA ARG A 128 15.65 8.65 -9.17
C ARG A 128 14.99 7.79 -8.12
N TYR A 129 15.01 8.28 -6.89
CA TYR A 129 14.31 7.67 -5.77
C TYR A 129 13.35 8.66 -5.13
N ARG A 130 12.16 8.17 -4.79
CA ARG A 130 11.20 8.87 -3.94
C ARG A 130 10.95 8.05 -2.69
N LEU A 131 11.07 8.70 -1.54
CA LEU A 131 10.72 8.16 -0.24
C LEU A 131 9.46 8.85 0.28
N LEU A 132 8.43 8.07 0.58
CA LEU A 132 7.23 8.54 1.30
C LEU A 132 7.27 7.99 2.73
N VAL A 133 7.10 8.86 3.71
CA VAL A 133 6.93 8.48 5.12
C VAL A 133 5.58 9.01 5.60
N LEU A 134 4.69 8.10 5.98
CA LEU A 134 3.28 8.39 6.26
C LEU A 134 2.96 8.14 7.74
N SER A 135 1.93 8.81 8.26
CA SER A 135 1.35 8.51 9.57
C SER A 135 0.13 7.59 9.52
N ARG A 136 -0.44 7.37 8.33
CA ARG A 136 -1.60 6.48 8.08
C ARG A 136 -1.23 5.24 7.26
N ASN A 137 -2.01 4.17 7.43
CA ASN A 137 -1.90 2.95 6.63
C ASN A 137 -2.52 3.15 5.24
N LEU A 138 -2.26 2.20 4.34
CA LEU A 138 -2.93 2.14 3.03
C LEU A 138 -4.39 1.67 3.22
N THR A 139 -5.29 2.62 3.48
CA THR A 139 -6.74 2.41 3.66
C THR A 139 -7.54 3.49 2.91
N ALA A 140 -8.84 3.29 2.71
CA ALA A 140 -9.74 4.28 2.13
C ALA A 140 -10.15 5.42 3.11
N GLU A 141 -9.63 5.42 4.34
CA GLU A 141 -10.01 6.40 5.38
C GLU A 141 -9.61 7.83 5.00
N ARG A 142 -10.56 8.76 5.13
CA ARG A 142 -10.36 10.21 5.00
C ARG A 142 -10.08 10.79 6.40
N SER A 143 -8.82 10.77 6.80
CA SER A 143 -8.39 11.16 8.14
C SER A 143 -7.33 12.26 8.10
N TRP A 144 -7.23 13.02 9.18
CA TRP A 144 -6.20 14.02 9.37
C TRP A 144 -4.86 13.35 9.63
N ASP A 145 -4.01 13.29 8.62
CA ASP A 145 -2.72 12.60 8.69
C ASP A 145 -1.54 13.50 8.25
N LEU A 146 -0.35 12.92 8.30
CA LEU A 146 0.88 13.58 7.88
C LEU A 146 1.65 12.68 6.94
N ALA A 147 2.16 13.29 5.88
CA ALA A 147 3.03 12.66 4.91
C ALA A 147 4.25 13.54 4.65
N ALA A 148 5.41 12.92 4.46
CA ALA A 148 6.56 13.57 3.88
C ALA A 148 7.04 12.79 2.65
N THR A 149 7.26 13.56 1.58
CA THR A 149 7.82 13.09 0.32
C THR A 149 9.21 13.67 0.17
N LEU A 150 10.20 12.81 0.00
CA LEU A 150 11.58 13.19 -0.29
C LEU A 150 11.98 12.60 -1.63
N GLU A 151 12.52 13.43 -2.50
CA GLU A 151 13.08 12.99 -3.79
C GLU A 151 14.59 13.17 -3.80
N GLY A 152 15.26 12.30 -4.53
CA GLY A 152 16.70 12.36 -4.71
C GLY A 152 17.17 11.58 -5.93
N GLU A 153 18.32 11.98 -6.44
CA GLU A 153 19.00 11.29 -7.54
C GLU A 153 20.14 10.42 -6.97
N VAL A 154 20.42 9.31 -7.65
CA VAL A 154 21.55 8.43 -7.29
C VAL A 154 22.86 9.17 -7.59
N GLY A 155 23.68 9.39 -6.56
CA GLY A 155 25.01 9.98 -6.70
C GLY A 155 26.12 8.94 -6.86
N GLU A 156 27.37 9.40 -6.96
CA GLU A 156 28.56 8.53 -7.08
C GLU A 156 28.97 7.86 -5.76
N LYS A 157 28.68 8.49 -4.62
CA LYS A 157 29.18 8.07 -3.30
C LYS A 157 28.02 7.81 -2.33
N PRO A 158 28.16 6.83 -1.40
CA PRO A 158 27.16 6.59 -0.38
C PRO A 158 26.96 7.80 0.54
N GLU A 159 25.70 8.12 0.80
CA GLU A 159 25.28 9.10 1.80
C GLU A 159 25.21 8.41 3.16
N LYS A 160 26.12 8.77 4.08
CA LYS A 160 26.22 8.17 5.43
C LYS A 160 24.88 8.06 6.15
N TRP A 161 24.01 9.04 5.93
CA TRP A 161 22.73 9.17 6.62
C TRP A 161 21.63 8.28 6.05
N ASN A 162 21.85 7.66 4.89
CA ASN A 162 20.94 6.68 4.30
C ASN A 162 21.13 5.29 4.89
N ALA A 163 22.22 5.00 5.61
CA ALA A 163 22.48 3.67 6.17
C ALA A 163 21.29 3.08 6.96
N PRO A 164 20.60 3.83 7.85
CA PRO A 164 19.42 3.29 8.55
C PRO A 164 18.24 2.99 7.61
N LEU A 165 18.04 3.76 6.55
CA LEU A 165 17.00 3.50 5.56
C LEU A 165 17.34 2.24 4.75
N VAL A 166 18.59 2.07 4.34
CA VAL A 166 19.08 0.86 3.67
C VAL A 166 18.93 -0.36 4.57
N ASP A 167 19.26 -0.25 5.86
CA ASP A 167 19.08 -1.35 6.82
C ASP A 167 17.61 -1.72 7.00
N PHE A 168 16.71 -0.74 6.97
CA PHE A 168 15.27 -0.98 7.00
C PHE A 168 14.77 -1.72 5.76
N VAL A 169 15.13 -1.27 4.56
CA VAL A 169 14.72 -1.96 3.32
C VAL A 169 15.35 -3.35 3.25
N ARG A 170 16.59 -3.53 3.71
CA ARG A 170 17.25 -4.84 3.80
C ARG A 170 16.52 -5.77 4.78
N TYR A 171 16.08 -5.24 5.93
CA TYR A 171 15.24 -6.00 6.88
C TYR A 171 13.94 -6.50 6.24
N LEU A 172 13.31 -5.69 5.39
CA LEU A 172 12.11 -6.09 4.65
C LEU A 172 12.44 -7.14 3.58
N ALA A 173 13.46 -6.89 2.75
CA ALA A 173 13.91 -7.81 1.71
C ALA A 173 14.33 -9.18 2.26
N GLY A 174 14.84 -9.23 3.49
CA GLY A 174 15.14 -10.48 4.21
C GLY A 174 13.91 -11.34 4.56
N ARG A 175 12.68 -10.83 4.45
CA ARG A 175 11.43 -11.61 4.65
C ARG A 175 11.00 -12.34 3.39
N LYS A 176 11.01 -11.61 2.27
CA LYS A 176 10.86 -12.14 0.92
C LYS A 176 11.61 -11.19 0.01
N THR A 177 12.62 -11.69 -0.68
CA THR A 177 13.45 -10.88 -1.57
C THR A 177 12.66 -10.44 -2.81
N PHE A 178 13.23 -9.54 -3.59
CA PHE A 178 12.73 -9.15 -4.90
C PHE A 178 13.91 -9.08 -5.88
N GLU A 179 13.58 -9.17 -7.16
CA GLU A 179 14.59 -9.12 -8.21
C GLU A 179 15.34 -7.78 -8.18
N GLY A 180 16.67 -7.83 -8.25
CA GLY A 180 17.51 -6.63 -8.18
C GLY A 180 17.62 -5.99 -6.79
N ALA A 181 17.25 -6.67 -5.71
CA ALA A 181 17.29 -6.11 -4.35
C ALA A 181 18.66 -5.54 -3.94
N ASP A 182 19.76 -6.21 -4.28
CA ASP A 182 21.11 -5.72 -3.95
C ASP A 182 21.44 -4.42 -4.69
N ALA A 183 21.18 -4.36 -5.99
CA ALA A 183 21.36 -3.14 -6.79
C ALA A 183 20.47 -1.99 -6.28
N PHE A 184 19.20 -2.30 -5.94
CA PHE A 184 18.28 -1.33 -5.36
C PHE A 184 18.79 -0.75 -4.03
N LEU A 185 19.37 -1.59 -3.16
CA LEU A 185 19.92 -1.16 -1.87
C LEU A 185 21.22 -0.36 -2.04
N ASP A 186 22.06 -0.75 -2.99
CA ASP A 186 23.30 -0.06 -3.32
C ASP A 186 23.05 1.34 -3.89
N ASP A 187 22.08 1.46 -4.80
CA ASP A 187 21.62 2.76 -5.31
C ASP A 187 21.03 3.61 -4.19
N LEU A 188 20.12 3.04 -3.39
CA LEU A 188 19.49 3.74 -2.25
C LEU A 188 20.52 4.30 -1.26
N ALA A 189 21.64 3.59 -1.05
CA ALA A 189 22.73 4.07 -0.21
C ALA A 189 23.39 5.36 -0.75
N ARG A 190 23.33 5.61 -2.06
CA ARG A 190 23.93 6.77 -2.74
C ARG A 190 22.95 7.89 -3.08
N VAL A 191 21.66 7.73 -2.79
CA VAL A 191 20.63 8.73 -3.09
C VAL A 191 20.83 10.00 -2.27
N ARG A 192 20.83 11.15 -2.93
CA ARG A 192 20.86 12.47 -2.29
C ARG A 192 19.45 13.03 -2.13
N PHE A 193 18.81 12.73 -1.00
CA PHE A 193 17.48 13.28 -0.69
C PHE A 193 17.53 14.78 -0.38
N ALA A 194 16.70 15.56 -1.09
CA ALA A 194 16.57 16.99 -0.84
C ALA A 194 15.74 17.24 0.44
N PRO A 195 16.25 18.02 1.43
CA PRO A 195 15.44 18.39 2.59
C PRO A 195 14.30 19.34 2.18
N PRO A 196 13.11 19.24 2.80
CA PRO A 196 12.04 20.19 2.54
C PRO A 196 12.43 21.62 2.95
N LYS A 197 11.83 22.63 2.29
CA LYS A 197 12.14 24.06 2.51
C LYS A 197 12.12 24.44 4.00
N GLY A 198 13.19 25.04 4.50
CA GLY A 198 13.31 25.43 5.91
C GLY A 198 13.99 24.39 6.80
N PHE A 199 14.16 23.17 6.31
CA PHE A 199 15.03 22.16 6.91
C PHE A 199 16.36 22.09 6.15
N HIS A 200 17.42 21.72 6.87
CA HIS A 200 18.79 21.59 6.33
C HIS A 200 19.36 20.17 6.48
N ALA A 201 18.68 19.27 7.20
CA ALA A 201 19.11 17.89 7.30
C ALA A 201 17.93 16.91 7.45
N VAL A 202 18.13 15.73 6.84
CA VAL A 202 17.23 14.57 6.91
C VAL A 202 17.95 13.41 7.61
N ARG A 203 17.25 12.71 8.50
CA ARG A 203 17.73 11.47 9.15
C ARG A 203 16.62 10.44 9.19
N PHE A 204 16.99 9.17 9.07
CA PHE A 204 16.06 8.04 9.09
C PHE A 204 16.25 7.23 10.37
N HIS A 205 15.13 6.85 10.99
CA HIS A 205 15.11 6.12 12.24
C HIS A 205 14.14 4.96 12.13
N PRO A 206 14.55 3.82 11.54
CA PRO A 206 13.83 2.59 11.78
C PRO A 206 13.97 2.22 13.26
N ILE A 207 12.93 1.64 13.83
CA ILE A 207 12.83 1.31 15.25
C ILE A 207 12.49 -0.17 15.34
N GLY A 208 13.06 -0.86 16.34
CA GLY A 208 12.76 -2.27 16.59
C GLY A 208 13.35 -3.26 15.57
N ILE A 209 14.26 -2.82 14.69
CA ILE A 209 15.00 -3.68 13.76
C ILE A 209 16.49 -3.81 14.15
N GLY A 210 16.87 -4.95 14.71
CA GLY A 210 18.25 -5.16 15.18
C GLY A 210 18.57 -4.41 16.49
N GLY A 211 19.68 -4.80 17.14
CA GLY A 211 19.94 -4.49 18.56
C GLY A 211 20.16 -3.01 18.94
N SER A 212 20.28 -2.08 17.99
CA SER A 212 20.63 -0.67 18.22
C SER A 212 19.55 0.35 17.83
N SER A 213 18.50 -0.06 17.11
CA SER A 213 17.46 0.82 16.56
C SER A 213 16.39 1.19 17.60
N ARG A 214 16.79 1.97 18.62
CA ARG A 214 15.88 2.46 19.66
C ARG A 214 15.11 3.69 19.19
N ASN A 215 13.90 3.87 19.70
CA ASN A 215 13.09 5.04 19.37
C ASN A 215 13.82 6.36 19.79
N PRO A 216 14.09 7.29 18.86
CA PRO A 216 14.82 8.52 19.16
C PRO A 216 13.99 9.52 19.95
N VAL A 217 12.66 9.49 19.85
CA VAL A 217 11.74 10.49 20.43
C VAL A 217 11.85 10.50 21.96
N GLY A 218 11.81 9.32 22.60
CA GLY A 218 11.87 9.20 24.06
C GLY A 218 13.19 9.64 24.70
N ARG A 219 14.20 10.00 23.89
CA ARG A 219 15.54 10.41 24.34
C ARG A 219 15.88 11.85 24.00
N GLN A 220 15.04 12.53 23.22
CA GLN A 220 15.29 13.93 22.90
C GLN A 220 15.17 14.78 24.15
N ARG A 221 15.92 15.87 24.21
CA ARG A 221 15.79 16.89 25.24
C ARG A 221 15.50 18.23 24.57
N GLY A 222 14.74 19.09 25.23
CA GLY A 222 14.39 20.40 24.69
C GLY A 222 13.84 21.36 25.73
N GLU A 223 13.66 22.61 25.32
CA GLU A 223 12.98 23.65 26.12
C GLU A 223 11.48 23.62 25.88
N ARG A 224 11.05 23.28 24.65
CA ARG A 224 9.64 23.14 24.29
C ARG A 224 9.41 21.86 23.50
N VAL A 225 8.23 21.27 23.63
CA VAL A 225 7.77 20.16 22.79
C VAL A 225 6.33 20.32 22.36
N LEU A 226 6.06 19.97 21.11
CA LEU A 226 4.71 19.78 20.58
C LEU A 226 4.57 18.32 20.13
N CYS A 227 3.55 17.64 20.63
CA CYS A 227 3.22 16.25 20.31
C CYS A 227 1.83 16.18 19.69
N ILE A 228 1.70 15.62 18.50
CA ILE A 228 0.43 15.25 17.88
C ILE A 228 0.40 13.71 17.83
N SER A 229 -0.62 13.09 18.42
CA SER A 229 -0.76 11.64 18.40
C SER A 229 -2.21 11.22 18.57
N PRO A 230 -2.73 10.28 17.75
CA PRO A 230 -4.10 9.80 17.89
C PRO A 230 -4.29 8.93 19.12
N PHE A 231 -3.26 8.18 19.53
CA PHE A 231 -3.27 7.34 20.74
C PHE A 231 -2.18 7.80 21.70
N VAL A 232 -2.51 7.94 22.98
CA VAL A 232 -1.62 8.50 24.00
C VAL A 232 -1.67 7.65 25.27
N HIS A 233 -0.51 7.25 25.78
CA HIS A 233 -0.40 6.57 27.08
C HIS A 233 0.42 7.43 28.05
N GLU A 234 0.12 7.33 29.34
CA GLU A 234 0.82 8.04 30.43
C GLU A 234 2.34 7.91 30.36
N HIS A 235 2.84 6.70 30.05
CA HIS A 235 4.27 6.42 29.92
C HIS A 235 4.99 7.36 28.92
N ALA A 236 4.35 7.70 27.81
CA ALA A 236 4.94 8.61 26.83
C ALA A 236 4.98 10.06 27.37
N LEU A 237 3.92 10.49 28.06
CA LEU A 237 3.81 11.82 28.66
C LEU A 237 4.86 12.02 29.77
N ASP A 238 5.11 10.99 30.58
CA ASP A 238 6.20 11.01 31.56
C ASP A 238 7.59 11.10 30.93
N GLY A 239 7.76 10.52 29.74
CA GLY A 239 8.94 10.74 28.91
C GLY A 239 9.09 12.21 28.54
N LEU A 240 8.05 12.83 27.99
CA LEU A 240 8.05 14.24 27.59
C LEU A 240 8.38 15.18 28.76
N ARG A 241 7.74 14.97 29.92
CA ARG A 241 7.96 15.78 31.14
C ARG A 241 9.40 15.71 31.65
N ARG A 242 10.01 14.52 31.63
CA ARG A 242 11.41 14.33 32.07
C ARG A 242 12.42 14.95 31.10
N ASN A 243 12.03 15.04 29.83
CA ASN A 243 12.92 15.43 28.75
C ASN A 243 12.87 16.93 28.44
N VAL A 244 11.80 17.62 28.84
CA VAL A 244 11.50 18.99 28.41
C VAL A 244 11.33 19.92 29.61
N THR A 245 12.13 20.98 29.66
CA THR A 245 12.17 21.90 30.81
C THR A 245 11.05 22.95 30.82
N GLY A 246 10.53 23.34 29.65
CA GLY A 246 9.51 24.37 29.50
C GLY A 246 8.20 23.86 28.90
N ASP A 247 7.70 24.60 27.90
CA ASP A 247 6.37 24.43 27.27
C ASP A 247 6.16 23.03 26.67
N ARG A 248 5.05 22.38 27.00
CA ARG A 248 4.70 21.03 26.55
C ARG A 248 3.27 21.05 26.05
N ARG A 249 3.10 20.77 24.77
CA ARG A 249 1.79 20.79 24.11
C ARG A 249 1.45 19.42 23.54
N LEU A 250 0.22 18.98 23.76
CA LEU A 250 -0.31 17.70 23.29
C LEU A 250 -1.56 17.95 22.46
N PHE A 251 -1.62 17.36 21.27
CA PHE A 251 -2.76 17.37 20.37
C PHE A 251 -3.20 15.93 20.13
N GLY A 252 -4.47 15.63 20.38
CA GLY A 252 -4.99 14.26 20.32
C GLY A 252 -6.46 14.19 19.97
N ARG A 253 -7.00 12.97 20.03
CA ARG A 253 -8.45 12.72 19.92
C ARG A 253 -9.12 13.01 21.25
N THR A 254 -10.32 13.58 21.21
CA THR A 254 -11.13 13.84 22.42
C THR A 254 -11.29 12.58 23.27
N GLU A 255 -11.71 11.46 22.69
CA GLU A 255 -11.94 10.21 23.44
C GLU A 255 -10.67 9.62 24.05
N GLU A 256 -9.53 9.73 23.37
CA GLU A 256 -8.26 9.22 23.89
C GLU A 256 -7.72 10.08 25.03
N LEU A 257 -7.90 11.40 24.95
CA LEU A 257 -7.52 12.31 26.03
C LEU A 257 -8.43 12.16 27.25
N ARG A 258 -9.73 11.90 27.08
CA ARG A 258 -10.67 11.65 28.18
C ARG A 258 -10.35 10.40 28.99
N ARG A 259 -9.65 9.42 28.42
CA ARG A 259 -9.23 8.19 29.11
C ARG A 259 -8.00 8.39 30.02
N LEU A 260 -7.30 9.50 29.88
CA LEU A 260 -6.12 9.79 30.70
C LEU A 260 -6.52 10.41 32.04
N PRO A 261 -5.86 10.03 33.16
CA PRO A 261 -6.08 10.72 34.43
C PRO A 261 -5.59 12.16 34.35
N ALA A 262 -6.28 13.08 35.04
CA ALA A 262 -5.90 14.50 35.09
C ALA A 262 -4.43 14.69 35.54
N ALA A 263 -3.94 13.84 36.44
CA ALA A 263 -2.54 13.83 36.86
C ALA A 263 -1.55 13.53 35.71
N ALA A 264 -1.94 12.73 34.71
CA ALA A 264 -1.13 12.45 33.52
C ALA A 264 -1.11 13.60 32.50
N LEU A 265 -2.06 14.54 32.60
CA LEU A 265 -2.10 15.76 31.77
C LEU A 265 -1.53 17.00 32.49
N ALA A 266 -1.37 16.94 33.81
CA ALA A 266 -0.81 18.02 34.61
C ALA A 266 0.55 18.52 34.07
N GLY A 267 0.68 19.83 33.89
CA GLY A 267 1.89 20.46 33.36
C GLY A 267 2.09 20.30 31.84
N LEU A 268 1.03 19.93 31.10
CA LEU A 268 0.94 20.01 29.65
C LEU A 268 -0.29 20.84 29.27
N GLN A 269 -0.20 21.54 28.14
CA GLN A 269 -1.38 22.14 27.48
C GLN A 269 -1.91 21.13 26.46
N ALA A 270 -3.11 20.59 26.72
CA ALA A 270 -3.73 19.59 25.86
C ALA A 270 -4.77 20.23 24.94
N TYR A 271 -4.85 19.75 23.71
CA TYR A 271 -5.80 20.19 22.70
C TYR A 271 -6.44 18.96 22.04
N ALA A 272 -7.74 19.00 21.83
CA ALA A 272 -8.51 17.96 21.18
C ALA A 272 -8.97 18.41 19.79
N LEU A 273 -9.06 17.48 18.83
CA LEU A 273 -9.64 17.76 17.52
C LEU A 273 -11.11 18.18 17.70
N SER A 274 -11.52 19.30 17.10
CA SER A 274 -12.88 19.84 17.25
C SER A 274 -13.93 18.92 16.62
N ASP A 275 -15.06 18.71 17.31
CA ASP A 275 -16.17 17.90 16.82
C ASP A 275 -16.75 18.47 15.51
N LEU A 276 -16.71 19.80 15.32
CA LEU A 276 -17.12 20.46 14.07
C LEU A 276 -16.26 20.04 12.87
N VAL A 277 -14.99 19.73 13.09
CA VAL A 277 -14.08 19.22 12.05
C VAL A 277 -14.33 17.74 11.80
N VAL A 278 -14.57 16.96 12.85
CA VAL A 278 -14.90 15.54 12.75
C VAL A 278 -16.17 15.32 11.93
N GLU A 279 -17.17 16.21 12.09
CA GLU A 279 -18.46 16.16 11.41
C GLU A 279 -18.52 16.93 10.07
N GLY A 280 -17.52 17.75 9.75
CA GLY A 280 -17.57 18.74 8.66
C GLY A 280 -17.81 18.18 7.25
N GLU A 281 -17.03 17.18 6.80
CA GLU A 281 -17.22 16.56 5.46
C GLU A 281 -18.46 15.65 5.37
N SER A 282 -19.05 15.25 6.51
CA SER A 282 -20.31 14.48 6.55
C SER A 282 -21.47 15.26 5.92
N ARG A 283 -21.40 16.59 5.94
CA ARG A 283 -22.45 17.49 5.45
C ARG A 283 -22.27 17.86 3.98
N ASP A 284 -21.03 17.94 3.49
CA ASP A 284 -20.73 18.31 2.10
C ASP A 284 -20.98 17.13 1.13
N ASP A 285 -20.71 15.88 1.54
CA ASP A 285 -20.97 14.67 0.71
C ASP A 285 -22.49 14.32 0.61
N ALA A 286 -23.35 14.95 1.42
CA ALA A 286 -24.80 14.75 1.37
C ALA A 286 -25.48 15.48 0.20
N GLU A 287 -24.83 16.48 -0.41
CA GLU A 287 -25.34 17.18 -1.59
C GLU A 287 -24.98 16.46 -2.91
N ASP A 288 -23.97 15.57 -2.90
CA ASP A 288 -23.45 14.86 -4.10
C ASP A 288 -23.68 13.32 -4.05
N GLY A 289 -24.83 12.90 -3.54
CA GLY A 289 -25.57 11.73 -4.01
C GLY A 289 -24.90 10.34 -4.09
N GLY A 290 -23.82 10.03 -3.36
CA GLY A 290 -23.23 8.67 -3.46
C GLY A 290 -22.19 8.19 -2.44
N GLY A 291 -21.76 9.00 -1.47
CA GLY A 291 -20.76 8.60 -0.47
C GLY A 291 -21.35 8.37 0.93
N GLU A 292 -20.99 7.29 1.62
CA GLU A 292 -21.20 7.20 3.07
C GLU A 292 -20.39 8.31 3.76
N ALA A 293 -21.04 9.13 4.58
CA ALA A 293 -20.40 10.19 5.37
C ALA A 293 -19.23 9.63 6.21
N ALA A 294 -18.00 9.90 5.81
CA ALA A 294 -16.80 9.43 6.51
C ALA A 294 -16.42 10.41 7.63
N ARG A 295 -16.46 9.96 8.89
CA ARG A 295 -15.97 10.74 10.04
C ARG A 295 -14.48 11.05 9.87
N GLN A 296 -14.10 12.32 10.00
CA GLN A 296 -12.69 12.70 9.96
C GLN A 296 -12.02 12.42 11.31
N GLU A 297 -11.19 11.38 11.36
CA GLU A 297 -10.41 11.06 12.57
C GLU A 297 -8.97 11.63 12.51
N LEU A 298 -8.35 11.85 13.67
CA LEU A 298 -6.93 12.17 13.75
C LEU A 298 -6.09 10.91 13.54
N HIS A 299 -5.12 10.97 12.63
CA HIS A 299 -4.09 9.94 12.38
C HIS A 299 -2.68 10.53 12.33
N ALA A 300 -2.51 11.85 12.38
CA ALA A 300 -1.23 12.54 12.41
C ALA A 300 -0.38 12.15 13.63
N LYS A 301 0.91 11.89 13.39
CA LYS A 301 1.89 11.54 14.44
C LYS A 301 3.12 12.41 14.26
N LEU A 302 3.34 13.33 15.17
CA LEU A 302 4.40 14.33 15.08
C LEU A 302 4.95 14.67 16.46
N PHE A 303 6.26 14.69 16.59
CA PHE A 303 6.95 15.24 17.74
C PHE A 303 7.90 16.34 17.27
N VAL A 304 7.71 17.56 17.77
CA VAL A 304 8.59 18.69 17.49
C VAL A 304 9.27 19.12 18.77
N TYR A 305 10.59 18.99 18.81
CA TYR A 305 11.42 19.49 19.90
C TYR A 305 12.09 20.78 19.50
N HIS A 306 11.96 21.79 20.36
CA HIS A 306 12.71 23.03 20.26
C HIS A 306 13.85 23.03 21.29
N THR A 307 15.07 23.27 20.83
CA THR A 307 16.26 23.37 21.70
C THR A 307 16.84 24.79 21.64
N HIS A 308 17.72 25.11 22.59
CA HIS A 308 18.40 26.41 22.67
C HIS A 308 18.95 26.87 21.31
N GLY A 309 18.75 28.14 20.96
CA GLY A 309 19.25 28.73 19.70
C GLY A 309 18.33 28.58 18.47
N ARG A 310 17.01 28.45 18.65
CA ARG A 310 15.99 28.33 17.58
C ARG A 310 16.12 27.07 16.70
N ALA A 311 16.78 26.02 17.19
CA ALA A 311 16.89 24.76 16.48
C ALA A 311 15.65 23.88 16.73
N SER A 312 15.03 23.41 15.65
CA SER A 312 13.86 22.53 15.68
C SER A 312 14.19 21.15 15.14
N ARG A 313 13.71 20.12 15.81
CA ARG A 313 13.76 18.73 15.35
C ARG A 313 12.36 18.16 15.26
N TRP A 314 11.95 17.80 14.05
CA TRP A 314 10.66 17.19 13.78
C TRP A 314 10.86 15.71 13.61
N PHE A 315 10.06 14.91 14.29
CA PHE A 315 9.97 13.46 14.11
C PHE A 315 8.55 13.14 13.67
N LEU A 316 8.40 12.65 12.45
CA LEU A 316 7.11 12.23 11.89
C LEU A 316 7.22 10.81 11.32
N GLY A 317 6.08 10.13 11.21
CA GLY A 317 6.00 8.77 10.69
C GLY A 317 4.99 7.94 11.47
N SER A 318 5.34 6.70 11.77
CA SER A 318 4.35 5.72 12.22
C SER A 318 4.14 5.61 13.74
N ALA A 319 5.07 6.16 14.55
CA ALA A 319 5.07 5.96 15.99
C ALA A 319 4.08 6.86 16.74
N ASN A 320 3.17 6.26 17.50
CA ASN A 320 2.29 6.95 18.44
C ASN A 320 3.02 7.35 19.74
N ALA A 321 2.41 8.23 20.52
CA ALA A 321 2.77 8.52 21.91
C ALA A 321 2.31 7.40 22.87
N THR A 322 2.65 6.14 22.58
CA THR A 322 2.30 4.99 23.42
C THR A 322 3.53 4.21 23.86
N LYS A 323 3.42 3.47 24.96
CA LYS A 323 4.50 2.61 25.46
C LYS A 323 4.98 1.61 24.40
N ALA A 324 4.06 1.00 23.68
CA ALA A 324 4.38 0.00 22.65
C ALA A 324 5.20 0.62 21.50
N ALA A 325 4.82 1.80 21.00
CA ALA A 325 5.55 2.49 19.94
C ALA A 325 6.95 2.99 20.36
N LEU A 326 7.13 3.29 21.65
CA LEU A 326 8.42 3.72 22.19
C LEU A 326 9.39 2.57 22.48
N GLU A 327 8.87 1.37 22.82
CA GLU A 327 9.70 0.28 23.37
C GLU A 327 9.66 -1.04 22.58
N LYS A 328 8.55 -1.37 21.93
CA LYS A 328 8.27 -2.75 21.46
C LYS A 328 8.03 -2.87 19.96
N ASN A 329 7.38 -1.89 19.37
CA ASN A 329 6.96 -1.97 17.98
C ASN A 329 8.16 -1.83 17.03
N VAL A 330 8.00 -2.43 15.85
CA VAL A 330 8.77 -2.03 14.67
C VAL A 330 8.08 -0.82 14.06
N GLU A 331 8.76 0.32 14.00
CA GLU A 331 8.23 1.59 13.52
C GLU A 331 9.26 2.26 12.60
N PHE A 332 8.87 3.32 11.90
CA PHE A 332 9.79 4.16 11.14
C PHE A 332 9.50 5.63 11.37
N LEU A 333 10.54 6.40 11.68
CA LEU A 333 10.47 7.85 11.84
C LEU A 333 11.44 8.56 10.90
N LEU A 334 10.94 9.63 10.29
CA LEU A 334 11.72 10.64 9.60
C LEU A 334 12.06 11.76 10.59
N GLU A 335 13.34 12.10 10.72
CA GLU A 335 13.78 13.29 11.45
C GLU A 335 14.19 14.40 10.47
N LEU A 336 13.53 15.55 10.59
CA LEU A 336 13.88 16.77 9.87
C LEU A 336 14.48 17.79 10.85
N ARG A 337 15.64 18.35 10.51
CA ARG A 337 16.31 19.38 11.32
C ARG A 337 16.30 20.71 10.60
N GLY A 338 15.88 21.74 11.32
CA GLY A 338 15.72 23.08 10.78
C GLY A 338 16.00 24.13 11.85
N SER A 339 16.01 25.38 11.42
CA SER A 339 16.19 26.53 12.30
C SER A 339 15.35 27.71 11.82
N GLY A 340 14.82 28.48 12.77
CA GLY A 340 14.02 29.66 12.48
C GLY A 340 12.51 29.44 12.62
N GLU A 341 11.76 30.51 12.41
CA GLU A 341 10.33 30.59 12.75
C GLU A 341 9.45 29.71 11.86
N ALA A 342 9.80 29.56 10.57
CA ALA A 342 9.02 28.78 9.60
C ALA A 342 8.89 27.29 9.94
N VAL A 343 9.81 26.74 10.72
CA VAL A 343 9.85 25.34 11.18
C VAL A 343 9.76 25.22 12.71
N GLY A 344 9.39 26.31 13.37
CA GLY A 344 9.21 26.39 14.82
C GLY A 344 7.84 25.91 15.29
N ILE A 345 7.73 25.64 16.59
CA ILE A 345 6.46 25.23 17.22
C ILE A 345 5.40 26.32 17.07
N ASP A 346 5.77 27.60 17.18
CA ASP A 346 4.80 28.70 17.13
C ASP A 346 4.07 28.79 15.78
N ARG A 347 4.76 28.49 14.67
CA ARG A 347 4.14 28.43 13.35
C ARG A 347 3.09 27.32 13.24
N LEU A 348 3.36 26.16 13.86
CA LEU A 348 2.41 25.05 13.91
C LEU A 348 1.18 25.40 14.76
N LEU A 349 1.39 26.11 15.86
CA LEU A 349 0.29 26.58 16.71
C LEU A 349 -0.62 27.54 15.97
N ASP A 350 -0.05 28.50 15.23
CA ASP A 350 -0.84 29.44 14.42
C ASP A 350 -1.62 28.71 13.30
N GLU A 351 -1.04 27.66 12.71
CA GLU A 351 -1.70 26.84 11.68
C GLU A 351 -2.84 25.97 12.25
N MET A 352 -2.70 25.44 13.46
CA MET A 352 -3.70 24.52 14.06
C MET A 352 -4.79 25.22 14.90
N LEU A 353 -4.46 26.32 15.57
CA LEU A 353 -5.33 27.04 16.51
C LEU A 353 -5.84 28.38 15.97
N GLY A 354 -5.44 28.75 14.74
CA GLY A 354 -5.76 30.04 14.13
C GLY A 354 -4.87 31.20 14.62
N PRO A 355 -4.96 32.38 13.97
CA PRO A 355 -4.10 33.54 14.26
C PRO A 355 -4.26 34.07 15.69
N ASP A 356 -5.46 33.97 16.27
CA ASP A 356 -5.74 34.41 17.64
C ASP A 356 -5.52 33.29 18.68
N ARG A 357 -5.14 32.09 18.22
CA ARG A 357 -4.94 30.87 19.02
C ARG A 357 -6.10 30.52 19.95
N ALA A 358 -7.30 30.97 19.59
CA ALA A 358 -8.54 30.84 20.36
C ALA A 358 -9.54 29.86 19.72
N GLY A 359 -9.19 29.24 18.60
CA GLY A 359 -10.04 28.27 17.91
C GLY A 359 -9.58 28.03 16.46
N GLY A 360 -9.50 26.75 16.09
CA GLY A 360 -9.09 26.30 14.77
C GLY A 360 -9.57 24.87 14.53
N ALA A 361 -8.69 24.01 14.04
CA ALA A 361 -9.01 22.59 13.92
C ALA A 361 -9.01 21.86 15.27
N PHE A 362 -8.29 22.43 16.24
CA PHE A 362 -8.17 21.92 17.59
C PHE A 362 -8.64 22.96 18.60
N GLU A 363 -9.19 22.47 19.70
CA GLU A 363 -9.70 23.24 20.82
C GLU A 363 -8.96 22.83 22.10
N GLU A 364 -8.84 23.75 23.06
CA GLU A 364 -8.20 23.44 24.34
C GLU A 364 -9.01 22.39 25.09
N PHE A 365 -8.33 21.33 25.55
CA PHE A 365 -8.96 20.19 26.20
C PHE A 365 -8.92 20.34 27.72
N ALA A 366 -10.10 20.45 28.33
CA ALA A 366 -10.25 20.34 29.78
C ALA A 366 -10.49 18.87 30.18
N PRO A 367 -9.60 18.26 30.99
CA PRO A 367 -9.80 16.89 31.43
C PRO A 367 -11.04 16.77 32.34
N PRO A 368 -11.83 15.68 32.20
CA PRO A 368 -12.93 15.41 33.13
C PRO A 368 -12.41 15.12 34.55
N GLU A 369 -13.27 15.27 35.56
CA GLU A 369 -12.92 14.94 36.96
C GLU A 369 -12.53 13.48 37.12
N GLU A 370 -13.26 12.57 36.46
CA GLU A 370 -12.95 11.16 36.37
C GLU A 370 -12.66 10.76 34.92
N PRO A 371 -11.64 9.91 34.66
CA PRO A 371 -11.37 9.41 33.33
C PRO A 371 -12.57 8.66 32.76
N ALA A 372 -12.82 8.84 31.46
CA ALA A 372 -13.81 8.04 30.76
C ALA A 372 -13.44 6.56 30.85
N ALA A 373 -14.43 5.71 31.15
CA ALA A 373 -14.26 4.27 31.09
C ALA A 373 -13.81 3.87 29.69
N ALA A 374 -12.90 2.89 29.60
CA ALA A 374 -12.58 2.30 28.31
C ALA A 374 -13.85 1.69 27.71
N GLU A 375 -14.14 2.02 26.45
CA GLU A 375 -15.22 1.37 25.72
C GLU A 375 -14.84 -0.08 25.43
N GLY A 376 -15.69 -1.01 25.85
CA GLY A 376 -15.47 -2.45 25.67
C GLY A 376 -14.62 -3.10 26.75
N ASP A 377 -14.55 -4.44 26.70
CA ASP A 377 -13.79 -5.24 27.64
C ASP A 377 -12.32 -5.34 27.20
N ALA A 378 -11.46 -4.51 27.81
CA ALA A 378 -10.01 -4.51 27.55
C ALA A 378 -9.33 -5.86 27.84
N ALA A 379 -9.89 -6.69 28.73
CA ALA A 379 -9.39 -8.05 28.93
C ALA A 379 -9.76 -8.95 27.75
N ALA A 380 -11.00 -8.86 27.25
CA ALA A 380 -11.42 -9.57 26.04
C ALA A 380 -10.59 -9.15 24.81
N GLU A 381 -10.35 -7.86 24.58
CA GLU A 381 -9.54 -7.43 23.44
C GLU A 381 -8.10 -7.98 23.51
N ARG A 382 -7.50 -8.00 24.71
CA ARG A 382 -6.18 -8.60 24.93
C ARG A 382 -6.19 -10.11 24.69
N ALA A 383 -7.25 -10.81 25.09
CA ALA A 383 -7.41 -12.24 24.83
C ALA A 383 -7.52 -12.52 23.34
N VAL A 384 -8.38 -11.80 22.61
CA VAL A 384 -8.53 -11.90 21.15
C VAL A 384 -7.20 -11.64 20.45
N ARG A 385 -6.47 -10.59 20.85
CA ARG A 385 -5.16 -10.25 20.26
C ARG A 385 -4.09 -11.31 20.51
N ARG A 386 -4.15 -12.00 21.67
CA ARG A 386 -3.26 -13.13 21.96
C ARG A 386 -3.63 -14.36 21.13
N LEU A 387 -4.90 -14.71 21.07
CA LEU A 387 -5.37 -15.83 20.25
C LEU A 387 -5.06 -15.62 18.76
N GLU A 388 -5.26 -14.41 18.24
CA GLU A 388 -4.87 -14.01 16.88
C GLU A 388 -3.37 -14.31 16.62
N PHE A 389 -2.49 -13.91 17.55
CA PHE A 389 -1.06 -14.20 17.45
C PHE A 389 -0.76 -15.70 17.50
N ASP A 390 -1.40 -16.43 18.42
CA ASP A 390 -1.18 -17.87 18.57
C ASP A 390 -1.67 -18.66 17.34
N LEU A 391 -2.77 -18.23 16.69
CA LEU A 391 -3.23 -18.76 15.40
C LEU A 391 -2.24 -18.50 14.25
N LEU A 392 -1.54 -17.37 14.27
CA LEU A 392 -0.59 -17.03 13.22
C LEU A 392 0.75 -17.75 13.38
N GLU A 393 1.24 -17.87 14.62
CA GLU A 393 2.55 -18.45 14.94
C GLU A 393 2.52 -19.96 15.21
N SER A 394 1.48 -20.46 15.88
CA SER A 394 1.47 -21.84 16.41
C SER A 394 0.62 -22.81 15.60
N LEU A 395 -0.38 -22.32 14.84
CA LEU A 395 -1.17 -23.17 13.95
C LEU A 395 -0.41 -23.42 12.66
N GLU A 396 0.11 -24.64 12.52
CA GLU A 396 0.86 -25.09 11.37
C GLU A 396 -0.06 -25.51 10.23
N VAL A 397 0.27 -25.10 9.01
CA VAL A 397 -0.36 -25.59 7.78
C VAL A 397 0.52 -26.70 7.23
N ALA A 398 0.27 -27.93 7.68
CA ALA A 398 1.07 -29.10 7.31
C ALA A 398 0.86 -29.52 5.85
N ARG A 399 -0.33 -29.27 5.31
CA ARG A 399 -0.64 -29.46 3.89
C ARG A 399 -1.67 -28.42 3.44
N ALA A 400 -1.42 -27.83 2.29
CA ALA A 400 -2.42 -27.11 1.50
C ALA A 400 -2.21 -27.46 0.02
N ALA A 401 -3.19 -28.14 -0.56
CA ALA A 401 -3.11 -28.63 -1.92
C ALA A 401 -4.42 -28.34 -2.65
N VAL A 402 -4.30 -27.87 -3.89
CA VAL A 402 -5.41 -27.75 -4.81
C VAL A 402 -5.38 -28.96 -5.74
N VAL A 403 -6.52 -29.64 -5.86
CA VAL A 403 -6.69 -30.81 -6.72
C VAL A 403 -7.90 -30.62 -7.63
N ARG A 404 -7.90 -31.26 -8.81
CA ARG A 404 -9.08 -31.24 -9.69
C ARG A 404 -10.27 -31.83 -8.93
N SER A 405 -11.40 -31.14 -8.94
CA SER A 405 -12.64 -31.63 -8.34
C SER A 405 -13.19 -32.80 -9.15
N ALA A 406 -14.06 -33.61 -8.52
CA ALA A 406 -14.67 -34.77 -9.14
C ALA A 406 -15.52 -34.42 -10.38
N ASN A 407 -16.01 -33.18 -10.48
CA ASN A 407 -16.73 -32.70 -11.65
C ASN A 407 -15.83 -32.42 -12.87
N GLY A 408 -14.50 -32.47 -12.71
CA GLY A 408 -13.55 -32.25 -13.78
C GLY A 408 -13.59 -30.84 -14.38
N ALA A 409 -14.20 -29.86 -13.71
CA ALA A 409 -14.26 -28.46 -14.16
C ALA A 409 -13.66 -27.50 -13.14
N ASN A 410 -13.93 -27.73 -11.85
CA ASN A 410 -13.47 -26.91 -10.75
C ASN A 410 -12.39 -27.62 -9.93
N TYR A 411 -11.97 -27.01 -8.83
CA TYR A 411 -10.93 -27.52 -7.96
C TYR A 411 -11.40 -27.64 -6.52
N ASP A 412 -10.79 -28.56 -5.78
CA ASP A 412 -11.00 -28.69 -4.35
C ASP A 412 -9.71 -28.27 -3.62
N LEU A 413 -9.84 -27.48 -2.56
CA LEU A 413 -8.75 -27.14 -1.67
C LEU A 413 -8.76 -28.10 -0.47
N GLU A 414 -7.68 -28.88 -0.35
CA GLU A 414 -7.42 -29.79 0.76
C GLU A 414 -6.43 -29.15 1.74
N LEU A 415 -6.84 -29.04 3.00
CA LEU A 415 -6.07 -28.46 4.09
C LEU A 415 -5.86 -29.45 5.22
N THR A 416 -4.64 -29.52 5.74
CA THR A 416 -4.33 -30.16 7.02
C THR A 416 -3.68 -29.14 7.94
N LEU A 417 -4.35 -28.87 9.06
CA LEU A 417 -3.90 -27.96 10.11
C LEU A 417 -3.46 -28.76 11.34
N ILE A 418 -2.35 -28.37 11.97
CA ILE A 418 -1.81 -29.04 13.16
C ILE A 418 -1.66 -28.04 14.30
N GLY A 419 -2.00 -28.48 15.52
CA GLY A 419 -1.80 -27.72 16.76
C GLY A 419 -3.00 -26.91 17.22
N ALA A 420 -4.20 -27.15 16.66
CA ALA A 420 -5.42 -26.48 17.09
C ALA A 420 -5.82 -26.82 18.55
N ASP A 421 -5.49 -28.03 19.02
CA ASP A 421 -5.66 -28.50 20.40
C ASP A 421 -4.90 -27.67 21.45
N ARG A 422 -3.83 -26.97 21.04
CA ARG A 422 -2.95 -26.19 21.92
C ARG A 422 -3.35 -24.72 22.04
N LEU A 423 -4.36 -24.27 21.29
CA LEU A 423 -4.76 -22.86 21.26
C LEU A 423 -5.55 -22.47 22.53
N PRO A 424 -5.20 -21.34 23.18
CA PRO A 424 -5.94 -20.83 24.34
C PRO A 424 -7.22 -20.13 23.87
N LEU A 425 -8.27 -20.92 23.64
CA LEU A 425 -9.53 -20.42 23.07
C LEU A 425 -10.34 -19.55 24.04
N ASP A 426 -10.21 -19.70 25.37
CA ASP A 426 -10.82 -18.81 26.38
C ASP A 426 -12.29 -18.39 26.09
N GLY A 427 -13.15 -19.38 25.79
CA GLY A 427 -14.56 -19.16 25.47
C GLY A 427 -14.81 -18.48 24.11
N MET A 428 -13.83 -18.53 23.20
CA MET A 428 -13.93 -18.08 21.82
C MET A 428 -13.91 -19.29 20.88
N ASP A 429 -14.64 -19.17 19.78
CA ASP A 429 -14.64 -20.14 18.69
C ASP A 429 -13.83 -19.59 17.51
N VAL A 430 -13.17 -20.49 16.79
CA VAL A 430 -12.40 -20.15 15.59
C VAL A 430 -12.93 -20.92 14.40
N SER A 431 -13.17 -20.22 13.31
CA SER A 431 -13.49 -20.83 12.01
C SER A 431 -12.50 -20.43 10.93
N VAL A 432 -12.34 -21.30 9.93
CA VAL A 432 -11.42 -21.15 8.80
C VAL A 432 -12.19 -21.26 7.49
N GLY A 433 -11.96 -20.36 6.56
CA GLY A 433 -12.54 -20.35 5.22
C GLY A 433 -11.49 -20.32 4.11
N ALA A 434 -11.83 -20.88 2.94
CA ALA A 434 -11.11 -20.62 1.71
C ALA A 434 -11.44 -19.22 1.21
N PHE A 435 -10.47 -18.30 1.23
CA PHE A 435 -10.71 -16.91 0.86
C PHE A 435 -11.23 -16.79 -0.57
N ASN A 436 -12.13 -15.84 -0.81
CA ASN A 436 -12.68 -15.50 -2.13
C ASN A 436 -13.50 -16.61 -2.83
N SER A 437 -13.76 -17.73 -2.15
CA SER A 437 -14.46 -18.89 -2.72
C SER A 437 -15.99 -18.85 -2.63
N GLY A 438 -16.54 -18.01 -1.73
CA GLY A 438 -17.97 -17.99 -1.40
C GLY A 438 -18.46 -19.19 -0.60
N LEU A 439 -17.57 -20.09 -0.21
CA LEU A 439 -17.90 -21.23 0.62
C LEU A 439 -18.01 -20.82 2.09
N LYS A 440 -18.82 -21.56 2.86
CA LYS A 440 -18.93 -21.36 4.31
C LYS A 440 -17.63 -21.73 5.01
N ARG A 441 -17.27 -20.95 6.03
CA ARG A 441 -16.17 -21.29 6.94
C ARG A 441 -16.49 -22.58 7.69
N ARG A 442 -15.45 -23.32 8.03
CA ARG A 442 -15.50 -24.56 8.82
C ARG A 442 -14.94 -24.29 10.22
N PRO A 443 -15.53 -24.83 11.29
CA PRO A 443 -14.96 -24.70 12.62
C PRO A 443 -13.57 -25.36 12.65
N LEU A 444 -12.61 -24.70 13.29
CA LEU A 444 -11.27 -25.25 13.49
C LEU A 444 -11.30 -26.46 14.45
N GLY A 445 -12.21 -26.45 15.42
CA GLY A 445 -12.30 -27.51 16.43
C GLY A 445 -11.13 -27.49 17.41
N ARG A 446 -10.94 -28.59 18.14
CA ARG A 446 -9.88 -28.75 19.17
C ARG A 446 -9.07 -30.02 19.00
N GLU A 447 -9.05 -30.56 17.78
CA GLU A 447 -8.29 -31.77 17.47
C GLU A 447 -6.82 -31.43 17.19
N PRO A 448 -5.86 -32.32 17.54
CA PRO A 448 -4.44 -32.08 17.24
C PRO A 448 -4.13 -31.95 15.75
N ARG A 449 -4.96 -32.61 14.92
CA ARG A 449 -4.92 -32.59 13.47
C ARG A 449 -6.33 -32.32 12.98
N VAL A 450 -6.47 -31.32 12.12
CA VAL A 450 -7.76 -30.92 11.53
C VAL A 450 -7.62 -30.97 10.03
N ASP A 451 -8.36 -31.88 9.38
CA ASP A 451 -8.41 -31.99 7.93
C ASP A 451 -9.68 -31.28 7.41
N LEU A 452 -9.49 -30.30 6.54
CA LEU A 452 -10.56 -29.49 5.94
C LEU A 452 -10.55 -29.66 4.43
N ARG A 453 -11.74 -29.69 3.82
CA ARG A 453 -11.92 -29.70 2.37
C ARG A 453 -12.91 -28.62 1.97
N PHE A 454 -12.51 -27.79 1.01
CA PHE A 454 -13.35 -26.78 0.38
C PHE A 454 -13.52 -27.15 -1.09
N GLU A 455 -14.71 -27.67 -1.42
CA GLU A 455 -14.97 -28.28 -2.72
C GLU A 455 -15.52 -27.27 -3.73
N ASN A 456 -15.30 -27.58 -5.01
CA ASN A 456 -15.95 -26.90 -6.13
C ASN A 456 -15.60 -25.39 -6.24
N VAL A 457 -14.35 -25.04 -6.02
CA VAL A 457 -13.82 -23.69 -6.20
C VAL A 457 -13.42 -23.49 -7.67
N THR A 458 -14.00 -22.49 -8.32
CA THR A 458 -13.62 -22.12 -9.69
C THR A 458 -12.19 -21.58 -9.74
N GLU A 459 -11.47 -21.82 -10.83
CA GLU A 459 -10.05 -21.48 -10.97
C GLU A 459 -9.71 -20.03 -10.58
N GLY A 460 -10.45 -19.05 -11.10
CA GLY A 460 -10.20 -17.63 -10.81
C GLY A 460 -10.51 -17.19 -9.37
N HIS A 461 -11.16 -18.03 -8.57
CA HIS A 461 -11.43 -17.78 -7.14
C HIS A 461 -10.48 -18.55 -6.21
N LEU A 462 -9.56 -19.37 -6.76
CA LEU A 462 -8.51 -20.00 -5.97
C LEU A 462 -7.56 -18.95 -5.41
N SER A 463 -7.32 -18.99 -4.11
CA SER A 463 -6.45 -18.04 -3.42
C SER A 463 -5.42 -18.72 -2.52
N ARG A 464 -4.29 -18.04 -2.34
CA ARG A 464 -3.27 -18.37 -1.32
C ARG A 464 -3.63 -17.83 0.07
N PHE A 465 -4.81 -17.26 0.26
CA PHE A 465 -5.28 -16.78 1.55
C PHE A 465 -6.28 -17.73 2.20
N LEU A 466 -6.10 -17.93 3.49
CA LEU A 466 -7.13 -18.47 4.38
C LEU A 466 -7.76 -17.32 5.15
N GLU A 467 -9.07 -17.40 5.32
CA GLU A 467 -9.82 -16.49 6.15
C GLU A 467 -10.03 -17.10 7.53
N PHE A 468 -9.64 -16.38 8.57
CA PHE A 468 -9.88 -16.75 9.96
C PHE A 468 -10.92 -15.82 10.56
N GLU A 469 -11.82 -16.37 11.37
CA GLU A 469 -12.77 -15.62 12.19
C GLU A 469 -12.72 -16.14 13.62
N ILE A 470 -12.54 -15.21 14.56
CA ILE A 470 -12.64 -15.42 16.01
C ILE A 470 -13.99 -14.86 16.44
N ALA A 471 -14.83 -15.70 17.04
CA ALA A 471 -16.14 -15.32 17.54
C ALA A 471 -16.29 -15.69 19.03
N ARG A 472 -17.24 -15.06 19.72
CA ARG A 472 -17.66 -15.44 21.07
C ARG A 472 -19.18 -15.41 21.12
N ASP A 473 -19.78 -16.48 21.63
CA ASP A 473 -21.25 -16.62 21.72
C ASP A 473 -21.97 -16.38 20.38
N GLY A 474 -21.32 -16.73 19.26
CA GLY A 474 -21.84 -16.55 17.90
C GLY A 474 -21.58 -15.17 17.29
N GLU A 475 -21.09 -14.19 18.06
CA GLU A 475 -20.79 -12.84 17.58
C GLU A 475 -19.33 -12.74 17.10
N PRO A 476 -19.05 -12.26 15.88
CA PRO A 476 -17.70 -12.14 15.35
C PRO A 476 -16.93 -11.03 16.08
N LEU A 477 -15.79 -11.37 16.68
CA LEU A 477 -14.90 -10.43 17.37
C LEU A 477 -13.76 -9.93 16.46
N ARG A 478 -13.24 -10.80 15.59
CA ARG A 478 -12.15 -10.46 14.68
C ARG A 478 -12.06 -11.41 13.50
N SER A 479 -11.84 -10.85 12.31
CA SER A 479 -11.54 -11.63 11.11
C SER A 479 -10.29 -11.10 10.42
N PHE A 480 -9.50 -12.01 9.84
CA PHE A 480 -8.25 -11.66 9.16
C PHE A 480 -7.85 -12.71 8.14
N LEU A 481 -6.99 -12.32 7.18
CA LEU A 481 -6.41 -13.27 6.23
C LEU A 481 -5.00 -13.71 6.64
N LYS A 482 -4.73 -15.00 6.49
CA LYS A 482 -3.39 -15.61 6.59
C LYS A 482 -2.98 -16.13 5.22
N LYS A 483 -1.90 -15.59 4.67
CA LYS A 483 -1.30 -16.12 3.44
C LYS A 483 -0.59 -17.44 3.74
N ILE A 484 -0.79 -18.42 2.87
CA ILE A 484 -0.22 -19.76 2.96
C ILE A 484 0.43 -20.16 1.63
N ASP A 485 1.35 -21.10 1.69
CA ASP A 485 1.86 -21.76 0.49
C ASP A 485 0.87 -22.85 0.08
N VAL A 486 0.49 -22.87 -1.20
CA VAL A 486 -0.49 -23.80 -1.74
C VAL A 486 0.13 -24.52 -2.93
N THR A 487 0.17 -25.85 -2.86
CA THR A 487 0.66 -26.71 -3.93
C THR A 487 -0.47 -27.04 -4.92
N GLY A 488 -0.13 -27.26 -6.20
CA GLY A 488 -1.13 -27.64 -7.21
C GLY A 488 -2.04 -26.51 -7.69
N LEU A 489 -1.69 -25.24 -7.41
CA LEU A 489 -2.39 -24.11 -8.02
C LEU A 489 -2.23 -24.14 -9.55
N PRO A 490 -3.32 -24.02 -10.34
CA PRO A 490 -3.24 -24.00 -11.80
C PRO A 490 -2.39 -22.84 -12.32
N GLU A 491 -1.50 -23.11 -13.27
CA GLU A 491 -0.69 -22.07 -13.92
C GLU A 491 -1.57 -21.08 -14.72
N GLY A 492 -2.65 -21.58 -15.33
CA GLY A 492 -3.64 -20.80 -16.08
C GLY A 492 -4.52 -19.87 -15.24
N ARG A 493 -4.38 -19.88 -13.90
CA ARG A 493 -5.24 -19.10 -12.99
C ARG A 493 -5.26 -17.61 -13.31
N VAL A 494 -4.08 -17.05 -13.63
CA VAL A 494 -3.94 -15.63 -13.99
C VAL A 494 -4.65 -15.37 -15.32
N GLY A 495 -4.42 -16.22 -16.33
CA GLY A 495 -5.09 -16.16 -17.63
C GLY A 495 -6.62 -16.23 -17.52
N VAL A 496 -7.17 -17.10 -16.66
CA VAL A 496 -8.62 -17.19 -16.41
C VAL A 496 -9.18 -15.91 -15.77
N ILE A 497 -8.44 -15.29 -14.85
CA ILE A 497 -8.82 -14.00 -14.25
C ILE A 497 -8.83 -12.92 -15.33
N VAL A 498 -7.77 -12.86 -16.15
CA VAL A 498 -7.61 -11.87 -17.23
C VAL A 498 -8.72 -12.04 -18.26
N ARG A 499 -8.92 -13.25 -18.77
CA ARG A 499 -10.00 -13.62 -19.71
C ARG A 499 -11.36 -13.18 -19.20
N GLY A 500 -11.64 -13.44 -17.92
CA GLY A 500 -12.90 -13.06 -17.30
C GLY A 500 -13.15 -11.54 -17.28
N VAL A 501 -12.10 -10.71 -17.30
CA VAL A 501 -12.20 -9.25 -17.36
C VAL A 501 -12.26 -8.75 -18.80
N VAL A 502 -11.46 -9.32 -19.71
CA VAL A 502 -11.43 -8.98 -21.14
C VAL A 502 -12.76 -9.36 -21.82
N GLY A 503 -13.35 -10.49 -21.43
CA GLY A 503 -14.67 -10.92 -21.87
C GLY A 503 -14.67 -11.57 -23.26
N ASP A 504 -14.54 -10.75 -24.32
CA ASP A 504 -14.72 -11.18 -25.71
C ASP A 504 -13.66 -10.59 -26.67
N ALA A 505 -13.79 -10.92 -27.96
CA ALA A 505 -12.90 -10.44 -29.03
C ALA A 505 -12.87 -8.90 -29.16
N GLY A 506 -13.97 -8.21 -28.85
CA GLY A 506 -14.03 -6.75 -28.82
C GLY A 506 -13.17 -6.21 -27.68
N GLY A 507 -13.34 -6.76 -26.48
CA GLY A 507 -12.51 -6.44 -25.32
C GLY A 507 -11.02 -6.75 -25.55
N PHE A 508 -10.70 -7.82 -26.27
CA PHE A 508 -9.31 -8.12 -26.65
C PHE A 508 -8.70 -7.05 -27.58
N LEU A 509 -9.43 -6.61 -28.60
CA LEU A 509 -8.94 -5.55 -29.50
C LEU A 509 -8.79 -4.21 -28.77
N GLU A 510 -9.68 -3.90 -27.83
CA GLU A 510 -9.52 -2.74 -26.94
C GLU A 510 -8.26 -2.87 -26.06
N TYR A 511 -7.99 -4.07 -25.53
CA TYR A 511 -6.78 -4.34 -24.79
C TYR A 511 -5.52 -4.15 -25.61
N LEU A 512 -5.49 -4.72 -26.82
CA LEU A 512 -4.36 -4.58 -27.70
C LEU A 512 -4.14 -3.13 -28.12
N ARG A 513 -5.21 -2.38 -28.43
CA ARG A 513 -5.11 -0.94 -28.71
C ARG A 513 -4.49 -0.19 -27.54
N PHE A 514 -4.86 -0.53 -26.31
CA PHE A 514 -4.30 0.05 -25.11
C PHE A 514 -2.81 -0.28 -24.92
N LEU A 515 -2.43 -1.55 -25.03
CA LEU A 515 -1.02 -1.96 -24.98
C LEU A 515 -0.15 -1.26 -26.03
N LEU A 516 -0.77 -0.79 -27.11
CA LEU A 516 -0.14 -0.01 -28.18
C LEU A 516 -0.32 1.51 -28.04
N ALA A 517 -1.16 1.99 -27.11
CA ALA A 517 -1.55 3.39 -26.96
C ALA A 517 -0.65 4.21 -26.02
N GLU A 518 0.09 3.57 -25.10
CA GLU A 518 0.98 4.23 -24.10
C GLU A 518 2.02 5.21 -24.70
N GLU A 519 2.08 5.39 -26.03
CA GLU A 519 3.15 6.12 -26.71
C GLU A 519 2.72 7.15 -27.76
N PHE A 520 1.42 7.36 -28.02
CA PHE A 520 1.00 8.41 -28.97
C PHE A 520 0.84 9.81 -28.32
N GLU A 521 0.94 9.92 -27.00
CA GLU A 521 0.86 11.20 -26.29
C GLU A 521 2.24 11.63 -25.75
N LYS A 522 3.16 12.00 -26.65
CA LYS A 522 4.25 12.97 -26.38
C LYS A 522 4.89 13.42 -27.69
N PRO A 523 4.59 14.64 -28.19
CA PRO A 523 5.45 15.24 -29.21
C PRO A 523 6.83 15.54 -28.59
N PRO A 524 7.93 15.44 -29.35
CA PRO A 524 9.26 15.81 -28.85
C PRO A 524 9.27 17.27 -28.40
N ALA A 525 9.89 17.55 -27.25
CA ALA A 525 10.03 18.90 -26.70
C ALA A 525 11.08 19.77 -27.44
N ASP A 526 11.30 19.54 -28.73
CA ASP A 526 12.35 20.19 -29.52
C ASP A 526 11.82 20.69 -30.85
N ASP A 527 10.87 21.64 -30.81
CA ASP A 527 10.59 22.51 -31.96
C ASP A 527 10.00 23.88 -31.58
N ARG A 528 10.40 24.45 -30.44
CA ARG A 528 9.99 25.80 -30.01
C ARG A 528 11.05 26.88 -30.21
N ARG A 529 11.91 26.75 -31.22
CA ARG A 529 12.78 27.85 -31.66
C ARG A 529 12.99 27.87 -33.17
N ARG A 530 12.00 28.39 -33.90
CA ARG A 530 12.27 29.22 -35.07
C ARG A 530 11.14 30.21 -35.32
N ASP A 531 11.48 31.49 -35.23
CA ASP A 531 10.65 32.65 -35.54
C ASP A 531 10.12 32.63 -36.98
N GLY A 532 8.94 33.23 -37.17
CA GLY A 532 8.57 33.88 -38.43
C GLY A 532 7.22 33.48 -39.01
N SER A 533 6.21 34.29 -38.74
CA SER A 533 4.95 34.50 -39.49
C SER A 533 4.70 33.64 -40.74
N THR A 534 3.72 32.73 -40.68
CA THR A 534 2.64 32.58 -41.67
C THR A 534 1.55 31.69 -41.08
N ALA A 535 0.29 32.03 -41.34
CA ALA A 535 -0.87 31.27 -40.92
C ALA A 535 -0.81 29.83 -41.45
N GLY A 536 -0.98 28.86 -40.55
CA GLY A 536 -1.14 27.45 -40.84
C GLY A 536 -1.60 26.76 -39.56
N ASP A 537 -2.84 26.28 -39.57
CA ASP A 537 -3.44 25.49 -38.51
C ASP A 537 -2.52 24.30 -38.15
N ALA A 538 -1.89 24.37 -36.98
CA ALA A 538 -1.34 23.22 -36.29
C ALA A 538 -2.19 22.98 -35.04
N ASP A 539 -3.47 22.73 -35.28
CA ASP A 539 -4.36 22.08 -34.33
C ASP A 539 -3.91 20.61 -34.23
N GLY A 540 -3.55 20.17 -33.03
CA GLY A 540 -3.18 18.80 -32.73
C GLY A 540 -4.36 17.88 -33.04
N SER A 541 -4.37 17.31 -34.25
CA SER A 541 -5.57 16.68 -34.77
C SER A 541 -6.01 15.46 -33.93
N PRO A 542 -7.32 15.22 -33.77
CA PRO A 542 -7.91 14.01 -33.17
C PRO A 542 -7.60 12.68 -33.90
N ARG A 543 -6.70 12.67 -34.90
CA ARG A 543 -6.43 11.50 -35.75
C ARG A 543 -5.55 10.43 -35.11
N ASP A 544 -4.74 10.76 -34.10
CA ASP A 544 -3.84 9.76 -33.49
C ASP A 544 -4.58 8.69 -32.67
N ARG A 545 -5.79 9.00 -32.19
CA ARG A 545 -6.68 8.02 -31.53
C ARG A 545 -7.37 7.06 -32.51
N GLN A 546 -7.23 7.28 -33.83
CA GLN A 546 -7.89 6.47 -34.89
C GLN A 546 -6.93 5.63 -35.75
N ALA A 547 -5.62 5.63 -35.50
CA ALA A 547 -4.69 4.79 -36.25
C ALA A 547 -5.09 3.30 -36.09
N PRO A 548 -5.28 2.54 -37.20
CA PRO A 548 -5.63 1.13 -37.10
C PRO A 548 -4.51 0.32 -36.42
N ILE A 549 -4.89 -0.82 -35.84
CA ILE A 549 -4.00 -1.64 -35.00
C ILE A 549 -2.72 -2.06 -35.74
N LEU A 550 -2.82 -2.28 -37.06
CA LEU A 550 -1.70 -2.67 -37.90
C LEU A 550 -0.58 -1.62 -37.91
N GLU A 551 -0.92 -0.36 -38.15
CA GLU A 551 0.03 0.74 -38.23
C GLU A 551 0.75 0.92 -36.89
N ARG A 552 0.01 0.81 -35.78
CA ARG A 552 0.60 0.86 -34.44
C ARG A 552 1.57 -0.30 -34.20
N LEU A 553 1.20 -1.51 -34.59
CA LEU A 553 2.06 -2.68 -34.48
C LEU A 553 3.35 -2.54 -35.31
N LEU A 554 3.27 -2.00 -36.51
CA LEU A 554 4.45 -1.73 -37.36
C LEU A 554 5.39 -0.70 -36.71
N VAL A 555 4.84 0.36 -36.12
CA VAL A 555 5.63 1.36 -35.39
C VAL A 555 6.31 0.74 -34.16
N THR A 556 5.57 -0.04 -33.37
CA THR A 556 6.12 -0.75 -32.19
C THR A 556 7.21 -1.74 -32.60
N ALA A 557 7.00 -2.50 -33.68
CA ALA A 557 8.00 -3.44 -34.21
C ALA A 557 9.32 -2.74 -34.57
N SER A 558 9.23 -1.54 -35.17
CA SER A 558 10.40 -0.79 -35.60
C SER A 558 11.13 -0.10 -34.44
N ARG A 559 10.40 0.50 -33.50
CA ARG A 559 10.98 1.39 -32.47
C ARG A 559 11.23 0.69 -31.13
N ARG A 560 10.43 -0.32 -30.76
CA ARG A 560 10.48 -1.01 -29.47
C ARG A 560 10.15 -2.50 -29.62
N PRO A 561 11.01 -3.28 -30.29
CA PRO A 561 10.74 -4.70 -30.57
C PRO A 561 10.56 -5.56 -29.31
N GLY A 562 11.14 -5.17 -28.17
CA GLY A 562 10.93 -5.83 -26.88
C GLY A 562 9.47 -5.82 -26.41
N ARG A 563 8.69 -4.78 -26.76
CA ARG A 563 7.27 -4.65 -26.38
C ARG A 563 6.37 -5.63 -27.12
N LEU A 564 6.73 -6.01 -28.34
CA LEU A 564 6.04 -7.09 -29.05
C LEU A 564 6.16 -8.43 -28.31
N LYS A 565 7.24 -8.66 -27.56
CA LYS A 565 7.45 -9.86 -26.75
C LYS A 565 6.45 -9.92 -25.59
N GLU A 566 6.19 -8.78 -24.96
CA GLU A 566 5.19 -8.65 -23.90
C GLU A 566 3.77 -8.89 -24.44
N ILE A 567 3.44 -8.29 -25.60
CA ILE A 567 2.15 -8.52 -26.27
C ILE A 567 2.00 -10.00 -26.67
N ASP A 568 3.05 -10.64 -27.18
CA ASP A 568 3.03 -12.07 -27.52
C ASP A 568 2.78 -12.96 -26.30
N ALA A 569 3.36 -12.61 -25.15
CA ALA A 569 3.14 -13.33 -23.89
C ALA A 569 1.67 -13.23 -23.45
N VAL A 570 1.06 -12.05 -23.56
CA VAL A 570 -0.36 -11.83 -23.25
C VAL A 570 -1.28 -12.63 -24.18
N ILE A 571 -0.99 -12.63 -25.49
CA ILE A 571 -1.79 -13.38 -26.47
C ILE A 571 -1.72 -14.88 -26.16
N LYS A 572 -0.54 -15.41 -25.86
CA LYS A 572 -0.36 -16.82 -25.45
C LYS A 572 -1.18 -17.14 -24.19
N GLU A 573 -1.08 -16.31 -23.17
CA GLU A 573 -1.80 -16.50 -21.91
C GLU A 573 -3.33 -16.51 -22.10
N LEU A 574 -3.87 -15.67 -22.98
CA LEU A 574 -5.29 -15.65 -23.33
C LEU A 574 -5.72 -16.89 -24.13
N CYS A 575 -4.89 -17.35 -25.06
CA CYS A 575 -5.16 -18.56 -25.85
C CYS A 575 -5.12 -19.83 -24.97
N ASP A 576 -4.11 -19.95 -24.10
CA ASP A 576 -3.99 -21.09 -23.19
C ASP A 576 -5.19 -21.18 -22.23
N ALA A 577 -5.76 -20.03 -21.85
CA ALA A 577 -7.00 -19.95 -21.06
C ALA A 577 -8.27 -20.32 -21.86
N ASP A 578 -8.26 -20.18 -23.19
CA ASP A 578 -9.35 -20.63 -24.07
C ASP A 578 -9.31 -22.16 -24.28
N ASP A 579 -8.11 -22.77 -24.33
CA ASP A 579 -7.94 -24.22 -24.51
C ASP A 579 -8.27 -25.06 -23.25
N GLY A 580 -8.23 -24.43 -22.06
CA GLY A 580 -8.47 -25.09 -20.77
C GLY A 580 -9.92 -25.09 -20.26
N ALA A 581 -10.82 -24.34 -20.90
CA ALA A 581 -12.23 -24.27 -20.51
C ALA A 581 -13.09 -25.20 -21.38
N PRO A 582 -14.00 -26.03 -20.83
CA PRO A 582 -15.01 -26.70 -21.64
C PRO A 582 -15.80 -25.61 -22.36
N GLY A 583 -15.65 -25.56 -23.69
CA GLY A 583 -16.25 -24.55 -24.55
C GLY A 583 -17.77 -24.65 -24.51
N GLU A 584 -18.42 -23.78 -23.74
CA GLU A 584 -19.86 -23.56 -23.76
C GLU A 584 -20.23 -22.22 -23.07
N GLY A 585 -19.46 -21.17 -23.36
CA GLY A 585 -19.88 -19.77 -23.15
C GLY A 585 -20.35 -19.16 -24.47
N PRO A 586 -21.30 -18.21 -24.49
CA PRO A 586 -21.94 -17.72 -25.71
C PRO A 586 -21.08 -16.79 -26.59
N GLY A 587 -19.79 -16.63 -26.29
CA GLY A 587 -18.83 -15.90 -27.12
C GLY A 587 -17.67 -16.82 -27.46
N GLY A 588 -17.27 -16.88 -28.73
CA GLY A 588 -16.13 -17.68 -29.21
C GLY A 588 -14.78 -17.32 -28.56
N PRO A 589 -13.64 -17.74 -29.14
CA PRO A 589 -12.33 -17.48 -28.54
C PRO A 589 -12.11 -15.98 -28.33
N VAL A 590 -11.53 -15.61 -27.19
CA VAL A 590 -11.27 -14.21 -26.84
C VAL A 590 -10.26 -13.60 -27.80
N VAL A 591 -9.30 -14.40 -28.30
CA VAL A 591 -8.41 -14.01 -29.38
C VAL A 591 -8.94 -14.59 -30.70
N PRO A 592 -9.38 -13.76 -31.66
CA PRO A 592 -9.86 -14.26 -32.94
C PRO A 592 -8.77 -15.03 -33.71
N GLU A 593 -9.12 -16.17 -34.31
CA GLU A 593 -8.19 -16.96 -35.15
C GLU A 593 -7.59 -16.13 -36.30
N THR A 594 -8.39 -15.23 -36.88
CA THR A 594 -7.95 -14.29 -37.92
C THR A 594 -6.87 -13.35 -37.42
N PHE A 595 -6.96 -12.91 -36.16
CA PHE A 595 -5.93 -12.11 -35.52
C PHE A 595 -4.67 -12.95 -35.22
N LEU A 596 -4.81 -14.20 -34.78
CA LEU A 596 -3.67 -15.10 -34.58
C LEU A 596 -2.89 -15.35 -35.87
N ALA A 597 -3.60 -15.56 -36.99
CA ALA A 597 -2.98 -15.71 -38.30
C ALA A 597 -2.19 -14.45 -38.70
N PHE A 598 -2.77 -13.27 -38.43
CA PHE A 598 -2.10 -11.99 -38.64
C PHE A 598 -0.87 -11.79 -37.72
N TRP A 599 -0.99 -12.16 -36.43
CA TRP A 599 0.07 -12.00 -35.42
C TRP A 599 1.32 -12.84 -35.72
N ARG A 600 1.17 -13.99 -36.39
CA ARG A 600 2.32 -14.83 -36.81
C ARG A 600 3.37 -14.06 -37.60
N SER A 601 2.94 -13.09 -38.42
CA SER A 601 3.84 -12.22 -39.19
C SER A 601 4.70 -11.33 -38.29
N PHE A 602 4.17 -10.88 -37.15
CA PHE A 602 4.91 -10.08 -36.17
C PHE A 602 5.75 -10.93 -35.23
N ARG A 603 5.29 -12.15 -34.90
CA ARG A 603 6.04 -13.11 -34.08
C ARG A 603 7.39 -13.47 -34.68
N ALA A 604 7.48 -13.55 -36.02
CA ALA A 604 8.73 -13.78 -36.74
C ALA A 604 9.75 -12.63 -36.60
N ALA A 605 9.31 -11.43 -36.21
CA ALA A 605 10.14 -10.24 -36.01
C ALA A 605 10.52 -10.01 -34.53
N LEU A 606 10.18 -10.93 -33.61
CA LEU A 606 10.52 -10.81 -32.19
C LEU A 606 12.03 -11.00 -31.96
N PRO A 607 12.66 -10.22 -31.07
CA PRO A 607 14.12 -10.19 -30.89
C PRO A 607 14.78 -11.46 -30.30
N ASP A 608 14.09 -12.62 -30.22
CA ASP A 608 14.67 -13.94 -29.91
C ASP A 608 14.10 -15.08 -30.80
N GLY A 609 13.49 -14.75 -31.96
CA GLY A 609 12.89 -15.71 -32.89
C GLY A 609 13.90 -16.47 -33.75
N GLY A 610 14.94 -17.06 -33.14
CA GLY A 610 15.94 -17.91 -33.79
C GLY A 610 15.61 -19.40 -33.66
N ALA A 611 14.49 -19.83 -34.21
CA ALA A 611 14.29 -21.23 -34.60
C ALA A 611 13.28 -21.27 -35.76
N ALA A 612 13.79 -21.24 -36.98
CA ALA A 612 13.01 -21.62 -38.14
C ALA A 612 12.63 -23.11 -37.98
N PRO A 613 11.41 -23.52 -38.36
CA PRO A 613 11.08 -24.94 -38.44
C PRO A 613 11.89 -25.56 -39.59
N GLU A 614 12.81 -26.47 -39.27
CA GLU A 614 13.20 -27.53 -40.20
C GLU A 614 11.97 -28.41 -40.40
N ASP A 615 11.21 -28.14 -41.47
CA ASP A 615 10.54 -29.18 -42.26
C ASP A 615 9.72 -28.55 -43.39
N ALA A 616 10.23 -28.68 -44.62
CA ALA A 616 9.49 -29.01 -45.85
C ALA A 616 10.50 -29.18 -47.00
N PRO A 617 10.22 -30.07 -47.96
CA PRO A 617 11.11 -31.13 -48.45
C PRO A 617 12.29 -30.72 -49.33
#